data_AF-A0A1G8JVD1-F1
#
_entry.id   AF-A0A1G8JVD1-F1
#
_cell.length_a   1.000
_cell.length_b   1.000
_cell.length_c   1.000
_cell.angle_alpha   90.00
_cell.angle_beta   90.00
_cell.angle_gamma   90.00
#
_symmetry.space_group_name_H-M   'P 1'
#
loop_
_entity.id
_entity.type
_entity.pdbx_description
1 polymer ?
#
loop_
_entity_poly.entity_id
_entity_poly.type
_entity_poly.pdbx_seq_one_letter_code
_entity_poly.pdbx_strand_id
1 'polypeptide(L)' 'MDALIVYPENKEQMAALKAVMKAMKISFEQKSEVYPDYVVKGVKESLKQADEGKLTPYTGFRNVLNRR' A
#
# COMPACT_ATOMS: atom_id res chain seq x y z
N MET A 1 21.03 -16.22 5.66
CA MET A 1 21.33 -14.78 5.66
C MET A 1 20.00 -14.09 5.76
N ASP A 2 19.79 -13.37 6.85
CA ASP A 2 18.48 -12.81 7.18
C ASP A 2 18.46 -11.34 6.77
N ALA A 3 17.36 -10.92 6.13
CA ALA A 3 17.15 -9.53 5.74
C ALA A 3 16.24 -8.85 6.74
N LEU A 4 16.60 -7.64 7.16
CA LEU A 4 15.80 -6.82 8.06
C LEU A 4 15.00 -5.79 7.27
N ILE A 5 13.68 -5.75 7.47
CA ILE A 5 12.81 -4.69 6.95
C ILE A 5 12.53 -3.71 8.08
N VAL A 6 12.77 -2.43 7.83
CA VAL A 6 12.61 -1.36 8.83
C VAL A 6 11.59 -0.34 8.30
N TYR A 7 10.68 0.11 9.16
CA TYR A 7 9.63 1.09 8.83
C TYR A 7 9.81 2.36 9.66
N PRO A 8 10.56 3.37 9.18
CA PRO A 8 10.69 4.65 9.87
C PRO A 8 9.38 5.42 9.84
N GLU A 9 8.99 6.01 10.97
CA GLU A 9 7.73 6.76 11.11
C GLU A 9 7.86 8.19 10.58
N ASN A 10 9.07 8.74 10.52
CA ASN A 10 9.33 10.10 10.10
C ASN A 10 10.65 10.28 9.32
N LYS A 11 10.84 11.49 8.77
CA LYS A 11 12.00 11.82 7.94
C LYS A 11 13.31 11.81 8.74
N GLU A 12 13.28 12.15 10.02
CA GLU A 12 14.47 12.19 10.88
C GLU A 12 14.98 10.78 11.18
N GLN A 13 14.09 9.86 11.54
CA GLN A 13 14.41 8.44 11.75
C GLN A 13 14.99 7.81 10.48
N MET A 14 14.41 8.10 9.31
CA MET A 14 14.93 7.64 8.01
C MET A 14 16.35 8.17 7.75
N ALA A 15 16.60 9.45 8.03
CA ALA A 15 17.91 10.06 7.84
C ALA A 15 18.96 9.46 8.77
N ALA A 16 18.62 9.26 10.05
CA ALA A 16 19.48 8.63 11.03
C ALA A 16 19.82 7.18 10.62
N LEU A 17 18.83 6.39 10.20
CA LEU A 17 19.02 5.01 9.77
C LEU A 17 19.97 4.92 8.56
N LYS A 18 19.76 5.77 7.55
CA LYS A 18 20.64 5.86 6.37
C LYS A 18 22.08 6.21 6.75
N ALA A 19 22.26 7.14 7.68
CA ALA A 19 23.58 7.54 8.15
C ALA A 19 24.31 6.39 8.85
N VAL A 20 23.64 5.68 9.75
CA VAL A 20 24.19 4.52 10.47
C VAL A 20 24.54 3.39 9.50
N MET A 21 23.62 3.03 8.60
CA MET A 21 23.86 1.98 7.61
C MET A 21 25.06 2.31 6.70
N LYS A 22 25.16 3.57 6.25
CA LYS A 22 26.29 4.03 5.43
C LYS A 22 27.62 4.03 6.18
N ALA A 23 27.63 4.47 7.44
CA ALA A 23 28.82 4.47 8.29
C ALA A 23 29.34 3.04 8.53
N MET A 24 28.42 2.09 8.70
CA MET A 24 28.73 0.66 8.88
C MET A 24 28.99 -0.09 7.56
N LYS A 25 28.94 0.59 6.42
CA LYS A 25 29.08 -0.01 5.07
C LYS A 25 28.08 -1.14 4.81
N ILE A 26 26.88 -1.05 5.39
CA ILE A 26 25.78 -1.98 5.14
C ILE A 26 25.08 -1.57 3.84
N SER A 27 24.93 -2.51 2.90
CA SER A 27 24.13 -2.31 1.71
C SER A 27 22.64 -2.33 2.06
N PHE A 28 21.89 -1.36 1.55
CA PHE A 28 20.45 -1.27 1.75
C PHE A 28 19.75 -0.88 0.45
N GLU A 29 18.53 -1.36 0.28
CA GLU A 29 17.65 -0.99 -0.82
C GLU A 29 16.44 -0.24 -0.26
N GLN A 30 16.15 0.93 -0.83
CA GLN A 30 14.92 1.64 -0.53
C GLN A 30 13.86 1.24 -1.54
N LYS A 31 12.94 0.36 -1.13
CA LYS A 31 11.75 0.05 -1.93
C LYS A 31 10.72 1.16 -1.74
N SER A 32 10.53 1.99 -2.76
CA SER A 32 9.37 2.88 -2.83
C SER A 32 8.27 2.18 -3.61
N GLU A 33 7.21 1.75 -2.94
CA GLU A 33 5.98 1.33 -3.63
C GLU A 33 5.25 2.58 -4.09
N VAL A 34 5.63 3.11 -5.25
CA VAL A 34 4.92 4.21 -5.89
C VAL A 34 3.79 3.60 -6.70
N TYR A 35 2.58 3.66 -6.15
CA TYR A 35 1.38 3.32 -6.90
C TYR A 35 1.04 4.47 -7.86
N PRO A 36 0.59 4.19 -9.09
CA PRO A 36 0.12 5.23 -9.99
C PRO A 36 -0.98 6.09 -9.35
N ASP A 37 -0.98 7.40 -9.64
CA ASP A 37 -1.92 8.35 -9.03
C ASP A 37 -3.38 7.94 -9.17
N TYR A 38 -3.75 7.35 -10.31
CA TYR A 38 -5.12 6.90 -10.57
C TYR A 38 -5.54 5.75 -9.65
N VAL A 39 -4.60 4.87 -9.26
CA VAL A 39 -4.86 3.77 -8.31
C VAL A 39 -5.12 4.35 -6.92
N VAL A 40 -4.25 5.24 -6.45
CA VAL A 40 -4.40 5.89 -5.15
C VAL A 40 -5.71 6.69 -5.08
N LYS A 41 -6.04 7.42 -6.14
CA LYS A 41 -7.31 8.15 -6.25
C LYS A 41 -8.52 7.21 -6.23
N GLY A 42 -8.50 6.15 -7.04
CA GLY A 42 -9.60 5.19 -7.12
C GLY A 42 -9.87 4.47 -5.79
N VAL A 43 -8.82 4.10 -5.05
CA VAL A 43 -8.96 3.50 -3.71
C VAL A 43 -9.56 4.51 -2.73
N LYS A 44 -9.06 5.75 -2.69
CA LYS A 44 -9.61 6.80 -1.81
C LYS A 44 -11.09 7.09 -2.12
N GLU A 45 -11.44 7.14 -3.40
CA GLU A 45 -12.83 7.33 -3.82
C GLU A 45 -13.70 6.14 -3.40
N SER A 46 -13.22 4.91 -3.58
CA SER A 46 -13.94 3.70 -3.19
C SER A 46 -14.19 3.63 -1.68
N LEU A 47 -13.20 4.03 -0.86
CA LEU A 47 -13.37 4.14 0.60
C LEU A 47 -14.47 5.15 0.96
N LYS A 48 -14.46 6.32 0.32
CA LYS A 48 -15.50 7.34 0.51
C LYS A 48 -16.89 6.83 0.10
N GLN A 49 -16.99 6.14 -1.03
CA GLN A 49 -18.26 5.54 -1.47
C GLN A 49 -18.76 4.48 -0.48
N ALA A 50 -17.86 3.70 0.12
CA ALA A 50 -18.20 2.73 1.16
C ALA A 50 -18.75 3.40 2.43
N ASP A 51 -18.09 4.46 2.90
CA ASP A 51 -18.56 5.26 4.05
C ASP A 51 -19.93 5.91 3.79
N GLU A 52 -20.18 6.33 2.54
CA GLU A 52 -21.45 6.87 2.08
C GLU A 52 -22.52 5.79 1.79
N GLY A 53 -22.20 4.50 1.96
CA GLY A 53 -23.11 3.38 1.69
C GLY A 53 -23.39 3.12 0.20
N LYS A 54 -22.66 3.75 -0.70
CA LYS A 54 -22.77 3.60 -2.17
C LYS A 54 -22.01 2.36 -2.66
N LEU A 55 -22.32 1.22 -2.06
CA LEU A 55 -21.69 -0.05 -2.40
C LEU A 55 -22.44 -0.72 -3.56
N THR A 56 -21.69 -1.28 -4.50
CA THR A 56 -22.28 -2.15 -5.53
C THR A 56 -22.29 -3.58 -4.99
N PRO A 57 -23.46 -4.17 -4.68
CA PRO A 57 -23.51 -5.52 -4.18
C PRO A 57 -23.02 -6.49 -5.24
N TYR A 58 -22.23 -7.48 -4.84
CA TYR A 58 -21.80 -8.54 -5.73
C TYR A 58 -23.00 -9.43 -6.12
N THR A 59 -23.43 -9.35 -7.39
CA THR A 59 -24.57 -10.12 -7.92
C THR A 59 -24.16 -11.36 -8.72
N GLY A 60 -22.86 -11.68 -8.78
CA GLY A 60 -22.32 -12.74 -9.62
C GLY A 60 -23.02 -14.10 -9.43
N PHE A 61 -23.23 -14.54 -8.19
CA PHE A 61 -23.95 -15.78 -7.92
C PHE A 61 -25.42 -15.75 -8.37
N ARG A 62 -26.13 -14.63 -8.17
CA ARG A 62 -27.53 -14.47 -8.62
C ARG A 62 -27.63 -14.50 -10.15
N ASN A 63 -26.68 -13.88 -10.85
CA ASN A 63 -26.67 -13.84 -12.31
C ASN A 63 -26.36 -15.21 -12.93
N VAL A 64 -25.55 -16.03 -12.26
CA VAL A 64 -25.29 -17.42 -12.67
C VAL A 64 -26.51 -18.32 -12.42
N LEU A 65 -27.20 -18.13 -11.28
CA LEU A 65 -28.38 -18.92 -10.92
C LEU A 65 -29.62 -18.57 -11.75
N ASN A 66 -29.81 -17.31 -12.14
CA ASN A 66 -30.95 -16.85 -12.96
C ASN A 66 -30.77 -17.11 -14.48
N ARG A 67 -29.71 -17.80 -14.90
CA ARG A 67 -29.41 -18.09 -16.31
C ARG A 67 -29.90 -19.48 -16.78
N ARG A 68 -30.72 -20.17 -15.98
CA ARG A 68 -31.31 -21.47 -16.30
C ARG A 68 -32.80 -21.35 -16.58
#